data_AF-A0A4Q3Z5F4-F1
#
_entry.id   AF-A0A4Q3Z5F4-F1
#
_cell.length_a   1.000
_cell.length_b   1.000
_cell.length_c   1.000
_cell.angle_alpha   90.00
_cell.angle_beta   90.00
_cell.angle_gamma   90.00
#
_symmetry.space_group_name_H-M   'P 1'
#
loop_
_entity.id
_entity.type
_entity.pdbx_description
1 polymer ?
#
loop_
_entity_poly.entity_id
_entity_poly.type
_entity_poly.pdbx_seq_one_letter_code
_entity_poly.pdbx_strand_id
1 'polypeptide(L)'
;MTRFSVRLLAATALLSLPVAASAHRQWIIPSATVLSGTNSGVTFDAASSTDLFFPDHRPMQLNNLKVWAPDGSEGKIENASTGAYRSTFDVKIDKPGTWKVGSKSSSVSGTFMLNGEERRVGGRPGGGMAPGGPAAGQPGPSGAATPQRAAPVSIAESPAEATDIKLTQSISRYEVFV
;
A
#
# COMPACT_ATOMS: atom_id res chain seq x y z
N MET A 1 -25.41 5.97 -38.58
CA MET A 1 -24.17 6.66 -38.16
C MET A 1 -23.10 6.38 -39.20
N THR A 2 -22.35 7.38 -39.68
CA THR A 2 -21.30 7.15 -40.68
C THR A 2 -20.08 6.48 -40.03
N ARG A 3 -19.28 5.75 -40.82
CA ARG A 3 -18.03 5.13 -40.34
C ARG A 3 -17.07 6.14 -39.70
N PHE A 4 -17.16 7.41 -40.11
CA PHE A 4 -16.42 8.52 -39.53
C PHE A 4 -16.90 8.86 -38.11
N SER A 5 -18.21 8.94 -37.88
CA SER A 5 -18.78 9.16 -36.54
C SER A 5 -18.43 8.03 -35.56
N VAL A 6 -18.39 6.77 -36.02
CA VAL A 6 -18.00 5.62 -35.20
C VAL A 6 -16.51 5.69 -34.83
N ARG A 7 -15.64 6.05 -35.77
CA ARG A 7 -14.19 6.25 -35.51
C ARG A 7 -13.94 7.42 -34.56
N LEU A 8 -14.67 8.51 -34.71
CA LEU A 8 -14.57 9.67 -33.83
C LEU A 8 -15.00 9.30 -32.40
N LEU A 9 -16.14 8.63 -32.24
CA LEU A 9 -16.64 8.18 -30.94
C LEU A 9 -15.67 7.21 -30.24
N ALA A 10 -15.07 6.30 -31.01
CA ALA A 10 -14.05 5.37 -30.50
C ALA A 10 -12.78 6.11 -30.04
N ALA A 11 -12.35 7.15 -30.77
CA ALA A 11 -11.21 7.96 -30.38
C ALA A 11 -11.45 8.77 -29.09
N THR A 12 -12.65 9.36 -28.92
CA THR A 12 -12.98 10.07 -27.67
C THR A 12 -13.10 9.13 -26.48
N ALA A 13 -13.60 7.91 -26.67
CA ALA A 13 -13.66 6.90 -25.61
C ALA A 13 -12.25 6.51 -25.10
N LEU A 14 -11.27 6.40 -25.99
CA LEU A 14 -9.87 6.11 -25.62
C LEU A 14 -9.21 7.24 -24.81
N LEU A 15 -9.62 8.50 -25.00
CA LEU A 15 -9.11 9.64 -24.24
C LEU A 15 -9.75 9.78 -22.85
N SER A 16 -10.86 9.08 -22.58
CA SER A 16 -11.54 9.11 -21.29
C SER A 16 -11.01 8.10 -20.27
N LEU A 17 -9.94 7.37 -20.60
CA LEU A 17 -9.32 6.45 -19.66
C LEU A 17 -8.72 7.26 -18.50
N PRO A 18 -9.17 7.04 -17.24
CA PRO A 18 -8.57 7.70 -16.10
C PRO A 18 -7.11 7.25 -16.01
N VAL A 19 -6.18 8.17 -16.27
CA VAL A 19 -4.79 7.96 -15.90
C VAL A 19 -4.79 7.86 -14.38
N ALA A 20 -4.41 6.70 -13.86
CA ALA A 20 -4.21 6.52 -12.42
C ALA A 20 -3.05 7.43 -12.00
N ALA A 21 -3.37 8.69 -11.68
CA ALA A 21 -2.41 9.63 -11.14
C ALA A 21 -2.09 9.20 -9.71
N SER A 22 -1.04 8.39 -9.55
CA SER A 22 -0.47 8.13 -8.23
C SER A 22 0.23 9.40 -7.77
N ALA A 23 -0.46 10.20 -6.96
CA ALA A 23 0.06 11.48 -6.51
C ALA A 23 1.17 11.33 -5.47
N HIS A 24 1.22 10.25 -4.67
CA HIS A 24 2.21 10.10 -3.61
C HIS A 24 3.13 8.92 -3.89
N ARG A 25 4.43 9.19 -3.98
CA ARG A 25 5.48 8.20 -4.22
C ARG A 25 6.27 8.00 -2.94
N GLN A 26 6.26 6.77 -2.44
CA GLN A 26 7.18 6.40 -1.36
C GLN A 26 8.60 6.25 -1.90
N TRP A 27 9.58 6.63 -1.09
CA TRP A 27 10.98 6.50 -1.42
C TRP A 27 11.81 6.25 -0.17
N ILE A 28 12.97 5.62 -0.38
CA ILE A 28 13.99 5.39 0.63
C ILE A 28 15.32 5.87 0.02
N ILE A 29 16.07 6.71 0.73
CA ILE A 29 17.38 7.22 0.29
C ILE A 29 18.43 6.85 1.35
N PRO A 30 19.49 6.10 0.99
CA PRO A 30 20.61 5.86 1.87
C PRO A 30 21.66 6.99 1.78
N SER A 31 22.45 7.18 2.83
CA SER A 31 23.57 8.14 2.88
C SER A 31 24.75 7.73 1.99
N ALA A 32 24.86 6.44 1.65
CA ALA A 32 25.83 5.87 0.73
C ALA A 32 25.24 4.61 0.07
N THR A 33 25.71 4.24 -1.13
CA THR A 33 25.32 3.00 -1.84
C THR A 33 26.49 2.06 -2.12
N VAL A 34 27.71 2.48 -1.77
CA VAL A 34 28.94 1.70 -1.92
C VAL A 34 29.79 2.00 -0.69
N LEU A 35 30.29 0.94 -0.07
CA LEU A 35 31.04 1.01 1.19
C LEU A 35 32.38 0.27 1.03
N SER A 36 33.42 0.78 1.68
CA SER A 36 34.75 0.16 1.63
C SER A 36 34.92 -1.03 2.59
N GLY A 37 33.90 -1.40 3.36
CA GLY A 37 33.95 -2.49 4.32
C GLY A 37 32.69 -2.66 5.17
N THR A 38 32.73 -3.61 6.09
CA THR A 38 31.58 -4.11 6.88
C THR A 38 31.63 -3.64 8.35
N ASN A 39 32.10 -2.44 8.59
CA ASN A 39 32.06 -1.83 9.92
C ASN A 39 31.62 -0.37 9.81
N SER A 40 30.58 -0.14 9.01
CA SER A 40 30.02 1.17 8.75
C SER A 40 28.52 1.17 9.04
N GLY A 41 28.00 2.32 9.47
CA GLY A 41 26.57 2.58 9.53
C GLY A 41 26.13 3.29 8.27
N VAL A 42 24.97 2.90 7.73
CA VAL A 42 24.28 3.63 6.67
C VAL A 42 23.02 4.23 7.25
N THR A 43 22.85 5.53 7.06
CA THR A 43 21.63 6.25 7.46
C THR A 43 20.66 6.26 6.29
N PHE A 44 19.38 6.05 6.57
CA PHE A 44 18.31 6.01 5.59
C PHE A 44 17.23 7.02 5.95
N ASP A 45 16.78 7.74 4.93
CA ASP A 45 15.56 8.53 4.99
C ASP A 45 14.44 7.82 4.22
N ALA A 46 13.26 7.71 4.82
CA ALA A 46 12.09 7.07 4.24
C ALA A 46 10.87 7.99 4.35
N ALA A 47 10.26 8.32 3.21
CA ALA A 47 9.15 9.27 3.16
C ALA A 47 8.23 9.01 1.96
N SER A 48 7.14 9.79 1.90
CA SER A 48 6.24 9.83 0.76
C SER A 48 6.19 11.26 0.22
N SER A 49 6.16 11.41 -1.10
CA SER A 49 6.18 12.72 -1.74
C SER A 49 5.25 12.85 -2.94
N THR A 50 4.71 14.04 -3.14
CA THR A 50 4.17 14.45 -4.44
C THR A 50 5.28 14.71 -5.45
N ASP A 51 6.22 15.59 -5.08
CA ASP A 51 7.46 15.85 -5.81
C ASP A 51 8.60 15.00 -5.27
N LEU A 52 9.20 14.16 -6.11
CA LEU A 52 10.13 13.11 -5.66
C LEU A 52 11.28 13.71 -4.83
N PHE A 53 11.52 13.11 -3.66
CA PHE A 53 12.52 13.53 -2.66
C PHE A 53 12.22 14.83 -1.88
N PHE A 54 11.04 15.41 -2.05
CA PHE A 54 10.53 16.49 -1.21
C PHE A 54 9.44 15.97 -0.27
N PRO A 55 9.74 15.65 1.00
CA PRO A 55 8.78 15.00 1.91
C PRO A 55 7.63 15.94 2.29
N ASP A 56 6.47 15.77 1.66
CA ASP A 56 5.27 16.61 1.83
C ASP A 56 4.03 15.80 2.27
N HIS A 57 4.21 14.49 2.52
CA HIS A 57 3.12 13.59 2.88
C HIS A 57 3.50 12.68 4.06
N ARG A 58 2.56 11.83 4.48
CA ARG A 58 2.75 10.90 5.61
C ARG A 58 4.05 10.10 5.45
N PRO A 59 4.91 10.05 6.48
CA PRO A 59 6.16 9.30 6.43
C PRO A 59 5.89 7.81 6.26
N MET A 60 6.87 7.12 5.69
CA MET A 60 6.88 5.66 5.76
C MET A 60 7.04 5.24 7.22
N GLN A 61 6.10 4.45 7.73
CA GLN A 61 6.15 4.01 9.13
C GLN A 61 7.29 3.00 9.33
N LEU A 62 8.07 3.19 10.39
CA LEU A 62 9.22 2.34 10.71
C LEU A 62 8.85 0.86 10.86
N ASN A 63 7.65 0.56 11.36
CA ASN A 63 7.14 -0.81 11.49
C ASN A 63 6.87 -1.52 10.15
N ASN A 64 6.78 -0.76 9.04
CA ASN A 64 6.60 -1.30 7.70
C ASN A 64 7.93 -1.46 6.95
N LEU A 65 9.04 -1.02 7.55
CA LEU A 65 10.39 -1.14 7.00
C LEU A 65 11.08 -2.39 7.56
N LYS A 66 11.85 -3.04 6.69
CA LYS A 66 12.67 -4.21 7.01
C LYS A 66 14.03 -4.07 6.36
N VAL A 67 14.99 -4.71 7.01
CA VAL A 67 16.38 -4.83 6.56
C VAL A 67 16.66 -6.30 6.34
N TRP A 68 17.30 -6.63 5.23
CA TRP A 68 17.80 -7.97 4.95
C TRP A 68 19.29 -7.89 4.67
N ALA A 69 20.05 -8.71 5.38
CA ALA A 69 21.46 -8.91 5.13
C ALA A 69 21.68 -9.75 3.84
N PRO A 70 22.91 -9.81 3.31
CA PRO A 70 23.21 -10.51 2.07
C PRO A 70 22.91 -12.03 2.09
N ASP A 71 22.88 -12.63 3.28
CA ASP A 71 22.53 -14.05 3.50
C ASP A 71 21.02 -14.28 3.67
N GLY A 72 20.20 -13.23 3.57
CA GLY A 72 18.75 -13.27 3.74
C GLY A 72 18.26 -13.17 5.19
N SER A 73 19.17 -13.13 6.18
CA SER A 73 18.78 -12.88 7.58
C SER A 73 18.25 -11.46 7.76
N GLU A 74 17.33 -11.28 8.72
CA GLU A 74 16.81 -9.94 9.04
C GLU A 74 17.89 -9.11 9.76
N GLY A 75 18.11 -7.90 9.26
CA GLY A 75 18.97 -6.90 9.89
C GLY A 75 18.22 -6.05 10.91
N LYS A 76 18.96 -5.26 11.68
CA LYS A 76 18.41 -4.37 12.71
C LYS A 76 18.32 -2.93 12.21
N ILE A 77 17.20 -2.29 12.54
CA ILE A 77 17.03 -0.83 12.44
C ILE A 77 17.48 -0.20 13.77
N GLU A 78 18.38 0.78 13.69
CA GLU A 78 18.93 1.51 14.84
C GLU A 78 18.63 3.01 14.73
N ASN A 79 18.74 3.73 15.86
CA ASN A 79 18.57 5.20 15.93
C ASN A 79 17.33 5.75 15.21
N ALA A 80 16.24 4.99 15.25
CA ALA A 80 15.06 5.28 14.45
C ALA A 80 14.25 6.44 15.01
N SER A 81 13.83 7.34 14.13
CA SER A 81 12.99 8.50 14.45
C SER A 81 11.97 8.73 13.35
N THR A 82 10.74 9.09 13.73
CA THR A 82 9.67 9.48 12.80
C THR A 82 9.24 10.90 13.12
N GLY A 83 9.50 11.81 12.18
CA GLY A 83 8.97 13.18 12.21
C GLY A 83 7.61 13.30 11.52
N ALA A 84 7.20 14.53 11.23
CA ALA A 84 5.91 14.80 10.59
C ALA A 84 5.80 14.22 9.16
N TYR A 85 6.91 14.23 8.41
CA TYR A 85 6.94 13.90 6.98
C TYR A 85 8.04 12.90 6.58
N ARG A 86 8.95 12.57 7.49
CA ARG A 86 10.11 11.71 7.22
C ARG A 86 10.40 10.81 8.41
N SER A 87 10.74 9.56 8.11
CA SER A 87 11.38 8.66 9.06
C SER A 87 12.86 8.55 8.71
N THR A 88 13.72 8.58 9.72
CA THR A 88 15.18 8.44 9.59
C THR A 88 15.66 7.33 10.51
N PHE A 89 16.57 6.50 10.05
CA PHE A 89 17.13 5.39 10.83
C PHE A 89 18.48 4.94 10.30
N ASP A 90 19.21 4.19 11.11
CA ASP A 90 20.51 3.63 10.75
C ASP A 90 20.44 2.10 10.59
N VAL A 91 21.31 1.58 9.73
CA VAL A 91 21.59 0.14 9.62
C VAL A 91 23.09 -0.07 9.73
N LYS A 92 23.49 -0.94 10.66
CA LYS A 92 24.87 -1.40 10.74
C LYS A 92 25.13 -2.44 9.65
N ILE A 93 26.12 -2.18 8.81
CA ILE A 93 26.55 -3.08 7.75
C ILE A 93 27.69 -3.93 8.29
N ASP A 94 27.39 -5.17 8.68
CA ASP A 94 28.33 -6.08 9.37
C ASP A 94 28.70 -7.34 8.58
N LYS A 95 28.12 -7.52 7.38
CA LYS A 95 28.39 -8.64 6.47
C LYS A 95 28.71 -8.14 5.07
N PRO A 96 29.65 -8.79 4.34
CA PRO A 96 29.99 -8.42 2.98
C PRO A 96 28.85 -8.83 2.02
N GLY A 97 28.61 -7.99 1.01
CA GLY A 97 27.58 -8.20 -0.01
C GLY A 97 26.51 -7.12 0.02
N THR A 98 25.46 -7.32 -0.78
CA THR A 98 24.39 -6.33 -0.95
C THR A 98 23.33 -6.46 0.13
N TRP A 99 23.15 -5.41 0.90
CA TRP A 99 22.07 -5.27 1.86
C TRP A 99 20.83 -4.73 1.16
N LYS A 100 19.67 -5.18 1.61
CA LYS A 100 18.38 -4.69 1.10
C LYS A 100 17.62 -4.02 2.24
N VAL A 101 17.13 -2.83 2.00
CA VAL A 101 16.27 -2.09 2.93
C VAL A 101 14.99 -1.72 2.20
N GLY A 102 13.84 -1.98 2.81
CA GLY A 102 12.60 -1.76 2.10
C GLY A 102 11.33 -1.99 2.89
N SER A 103 10.21 -1.71 2.25
CA SER A 103 8.89 -2.11 2.70
C SER A 103 8.25 -3.08 1.71
N LYS A 104 7.49 -4.04 2.23
CA LYS A 104 6.67 -4.96 1.44
C LYS A 104 5.28 -5.01 2.06
N SER A 105 4.29 -4.52 1.33
CA SER A 105 2.88 -4.70 1.69
C SER A 105 2.22 -5.66 0.73
N SER A 106 1.32 -6.49 1.27
CA SER A 106 0.45 -7.37 0.49
C SER A 106 -0.95 -7.25 1.06
N SER A 107 -1.92 -7.03 0.20
CA SER A 107 -3.33 -7.09 0.56
C SER A 107 -4.02 -8.04 -0.41
N VAL A 108 -5.04 -8.73 0.05
CA VAL A 108 -5.91 -9.50 -0.82
C VAL A 108 -7.32 -9.00 -0.64
N SER A 109 -8.00 -8.77 -1.75
CA SER A 109 -9.38 -8.30 -1.76
C SER A 109 -10.19 -9.06 -2.81
N GLY A 110 -11.49 -9.17 -2.62
CA GLY A 110 -12.35 -9.85 -3.58
C GLY A 110 -13.63 -10.36 -2.95
N THR A 111 -14.21 -11.39 -3.56
CA THR A 111 -15.44 -12.04 -3.10
C THR A 111 -15.35 -13.56 -3.20
N PHE A 112 -16.18 -14.26 -2.43
CA PHE A 112 -16.49 -15.68 -2.59
C PHE A 112 -17.96 -15.93 -2.22
N MET A 113 -18.51 -17.08 -2.61
CA MET A 113 -19.82 -17.56 -2.18
C MET A 113 -19.66 -18.53 -1.01
N LEU A 114 -20.51 -18.40 0.00
CA LEU A 114 -20.60 -19.33 1.13
C LEU A 114 -22.08 -19.59 1.43
N ASN A 115 -22.50 -20.85 1.37
CA ASN A 115 -23.90 -21.23 1.60
C ASN A 115 -24.91 -20.45 0.73
N GLY A 116 -24.50 -20.09 -0.50
CA GLY A 116 -25.32 -19.28 -1.42
C GLY A 116 -25.27 -17.76 -1.16
N GLU A 117 -24.52 -17.29 -0.17
CA GLU A 117 -24.34 -15.87 0.13
C GLU A 117 -22.96 -15.34 -0.31
N GLU A 118 -22.93 -14.19 -0.97
CA GLU A 118 -21.69 -13.52 -1.37
C GLU A 118 -21.01 -12.84 -0.16
N ARG A 119 -19.74 -13.16 0.06
CA ARG A 119 -18.90 -12.60 1.13
C ARG A 119 -17.71 -11.86 0.54
N ARG A 120 -17.40 -10.69 1.11
CA ARG A 120 -16.21 -9.90 0.74
C ARG A 120 -14.98 -10.35 1.52
N VAL A 121 -13.86 -10.31 0.83
CA VAL A 121 -12.52 -10.53 1.36
C VAL A 121 -11.75 -9.22 1.35
N GLY A 122 -11.02 -8.97 2.44
CA GLY A 122 -10.15 -7.81 2.58
C GLY A 122 -10.86 -6.48 2.83
N GLY A 123 -10.07 -5.45 3.13
CA GLY A 123 -10.56 -4.14 3.58
C GLY A 123 -10.29 -3.91 5.07
N ARG A 124 -10.42 -2.66 5.53
CA ARG A 124 -10.30 -2.32 6.96
C ARG A 124 -11.53 -2.88 7.70
N PRO A 125 -11.37 -3.57 8.83
CA PRO A 125 -12.50 -3.89 9.70
C PRO A 125 -13.25 -2.60 10.04
N GLY A 126 -14.56 -2.53 9.76
CA GLY A 126 -15.35 -1.33 10.02
C GLY A 126 -15.45 -0.34 8.86
N GLY A 127 -15.73 -0.81 7.64
CA GLY A 127 -16.30 0.02 6.56
C GLY A 127 -17.74 0.49 6.83
N GLY A 128 -18.19 0.44 8.08
CA GLY A 128 -19.33 1.20 8.59
C GLY A 128 -18.78 2.32 9.45
N MET A 129 -19.24 3.54 9.18
CA MET A 129 -19.04 4.78 9.95
C MET A 129 -18.58 4.54 11.39
N ALA A 130 -17.44 5.11 11.79
CA ALA A 130 -17.11 5.22 13.21
C ALA A 130 -18.23 6.03 13.90
N PRO A 131 -18.84 5.53 15.00
CA PRO A 131 -19.82 6.32 15.73
C PRO A 131 -19.10 7.48 16.41
N GLY A 132 -19.22 8.70 15.86
CA GLY A 132 -18.72 9.92 16.51
C GLY A 132 -18.02 10.96 15.64
N GLY A 133 -17.90 10.80 14.31
CA GLY A 133 -17.43 11.89 13.44
C GLY A 133 -18.50 12.97 13.26
N PRO A 134 -18.18 14.28 13.30
CA PRO A 134 -19.18 15.33 13.17
C PRO A 134 -19.88 15.24 11.81
N ALA A 135 -21.20 15.13 11.86
CA ALA A 135 -22.07 15.04 10.70
C ALA A 135 -22.00 16.32 9.88
N ALA A 136 -21.25 16.29 8.77
CA ALA A 136 -21.35 17.27 7.70
C ALA A 136 -21.80 16.54 6.43
N GLY A 137 -23.12 16.37 6.30
CA GLY A 137 -23.76 15.80 5.11
C GLY A 137 -25.27 15.78 5.31
N GLN A 138 -25.96 16.69 4.63
CA GLN A 138 -27.42 16.87 4.68
C GLN A 138 -28.21 15.55 4.55
N PRO A 139 -29.35 15.41 5.25
CA PRO A 139 -30.21 14.24 5.10
C PRO A 139 -30.89 14.24 3.72
N GLY A 140 -30.60 13.21 2.92
CA GLY A 140 -31.38 12.90 1.72
C GLY A 140 -32.78 12.36 2.09
N PRO A 141 -33.81 12.59 1.27
CA PRO A 141 -35.18 12.26 1.62
C PRO A 141 -35.49 10.81 1.26
N SER A 142 -35.24 9.88 2.17
CA SER A 142 -36.00 8.62 2.30
C SER A 142 -35.40 7.78 3.44
N GLY A 143 -36.18 7.54 4.49
CA GLY A 143 -35.83 6.70 5.63
C GLY A 143 -35.76 5.21 5.32
N ALA A 144 -35.04 4.81 4.27
CA ALA A 144 -34.72 3.42 4.02
C ALA A 144 -33.44 3.05 4.77
N ALA A 145 -33.55 2.17 5.76
CA ALA A 145 -32.38 1.56 6.39
C ALA A 145 -31.61 0.77 5.31
N THR A 146 -30.39 1.21 4.99
CA THR A 146 -29.49 0.45 4.13
C THR A 146 -29.18 -0.88 4.81
N PRO A 147 -29.37 -2.04 4.14
CA PRO A 147 -29.04 -3.32 4.75
C PRO A 147 -27.55 -3.35 5.15
N GLN A 148 -27.30 -3.64 6.43
CA GLN A 148 -25.96 -3.74 7.00
C GLN A 148 -25.19 -4.86 6.28
N ARG A 149 -24.25 -4.50 5.40
CA ARG A 149 -23.43 -5.48 4.66
C ARG A 149 -22.53 -6.23 5.64
N ALA A 150 -22.44 -7.55 5.50
CA ALA A 150 -21.57 -8.39 6.32
C ALA A 150 -20.11 -7.89 6.29
N ALA A 151 -19.44 -7.94 7.44
CA ALA A 151 -18.06 -7.51 7.58
C ALA A 151 -17.11 -8.33 6.67
N PRO A 152 -16.04 -7.72 6.17
CA PRO A 152 -15.06 -8.43 5.36
C PRO A 152 -14.38 -9.54 6.15
N VAL A 153 -14.23 -10.72 5.53
CA VAL A 153 -13.56 -11.89 6.12
C VAL A 153 -12.07 -11.84 5.76
N SER A 154 -11.21 -12.29 6.68
CA SER A 154 -9.79 -12.46 6.39
C SER A 154 -9.56 -13.67 5.48
N ILE A 155 -8.57 -13.63 4.58
CA ILE A 155 -8.29 -14.79 3.70
C ILE A 155 -7.91 -16.03 4.48
N ALA A 156 -7.13 -15.86 5.56
CA ALA A 156 -6.65 -16.98 6.37
C ALA A 156 -7.80 -17.79 6.99
N GLU A 157 -8.99 -17.21 7.09
CA GLU A 157 -10.20 -17.80 7.66
C GLU A 157 -11.24 -18.16 6.58
N SER A 158 -10.87 -18.14 5.30
CA SER A 158 -11.81 -18.50 4.22
C SER A 158 -12.20 -19.98 4.37
N PRO A 159 -13.49 -20.30 4.56
CA PRO A 159 -13.94 -21.66 4.82
C PRO A 159 -13.71 -22.56 3.60
N ALA A 160 -13.41 -23.84 3.83
CA ALA A 160 -13.11 -24.82 2.78
C ALA A 160 -14.28 -25.02 1.78
N GLU A 161 -15.50 -24.65 2.19
CA GLU A 161 -16.73 -24.74 1.40
C GLU A 161 -16.96 -23.52 0.48
N ALA A 162 -16.03 -22.55 0.46
CA ALA A 162 -16.14 -21.37 -0.38
C ALA A 162 -16.12 -21.74 -1.87
N THR A 163 -17.12 -21.26 -2.62
CA THR A 163 -17.22 -21.43 -4.07
C THR A 163 -17.16 -20.07 -4.77
N ASP A 164 -17.02 -20.07 -6.11
CA ASP A 164 -16.99 -18.84 -6.93
C ASP A 164 -15.99 -17.78 -6.44
N ILE A 165 -14.79 -18.23 -6.08
CA ILE A 165 -13.75 -17.41 -5.48
C ILE A 165 -13.15 -16.46 -6.53
N LYS A 166 -13.30 -15.15 -6.30
CA LYS A 166 -12.75 -14.08 -7.14
C LYS A 166 -11.88 -13.17 -6.28
N LEU A 167 -10.58 -13.45 -6.26
CA LEU A 167 -9.62 -12.74 -5.43
C LEU A 167 -8.58 -12.02 -6.25
N THR A 168 -8.18 -10.85 -5.77
CA THR A 168 -7.08 -10.05 -6.29
C THR A 168 -6.09 -9.81 -5.17
N GLN A 169 -4.84 -10.22 -5.36
CA GLN A 169 -3.74 -9.86 -4.50
C GLN A 169 -3.04 -8.62 -5.06
N SER A 170 -2.93 -7.59 -4.23
CA SER A 170 -2.14 -6.40 -4.50
C SER A 170 -0.89 -6.42 -3.66
N ILE A 171 0.28 -6.44 -4.31
CA ILE A 171 1.59 -6.37 -3.65
C ILE A 171 2.22 -5.03 -4.00
N SER A 172 2.77 -4.34 -3.01
CA SER A 172 3.60 -3.15 -3.21
C SER A 172 4.93 -3.32 -2.52
N ARG A 173 6.01 -2.88 -3.18
CA ARG A 173 7.38 -2.98 -2.68
C ARG A 173 8.12 -1.69 -2.95
N TYR A 174 8.86 -1.22 -1.95
CA TYR A 174 9.84 -0.14 -2.06
C TYR A 174 11.13 -0.69 -1.49
N GLU A 175 12.16 -0.81 -2.31
CA GLU A 175 13.41 -1.47 -1.94
C GLU A 175 14.58 -0.62 -2.42
N VAL A 176 15.59 -0.45 -1.57
CA VAL A 176 16.90 0.11 -1.91
C VAL A 176 17.99 -0.88 -1.53
N PHE A 177 19.10 -0.82 -2.25
CA PHE A 177 20.22 -1.73 -2.13
C PHE A 177 21.49 -0.95 -1.80
N VAL A 178 22.28 -1.50 -0.89
CA VAL A 178 23.49 -0.87 -0.35
C VAL A 178 24.62 -1.88 -0.26
#